data_AF-A0A6A0BBT6-F1
#
_entry.id   AF-A0A6A0BBT6-F1
#
_cell.length_a   1.000
_cell.length_b   1.000
_cell.length_c   1.000
_cell.angle_alpha   90.00
_cell.angle_beta   90.00
_cell.angle_gamma   90.00
#
_symmetry.space_group_name_H-M   'P 1'
#
loop_
_entity.id
_entity.type
_entity.pdbx_description
1 polymer ?
#
loop_
_entity_poly.entity_id
_entity_poly.type
_entity_poly.pdbx_seq_one_letter_code
_entity_poly.pdbx_strand_id
1 'polypeptide(L)'
;MLPQILAKLKAYTGKSTFEKLNDLVKPQPAVKAEDADDKELWKMLTDLLPISDNVWGEVAFTKELLKKKISPDLKAEMIVKATAAGEFMAEKCQAKYPNLSIEEIVKAEGLVLTYHAEEKIGERILFAMYTPPDKIVVMKNPIMEIVKAMPHWKSENEIKAIVLAHELYHHLECSEPSTYTQSEQIVLWKLPFYESKSQVRALSEIAAMAFSKKMNGLAFSPALLDIVLFYAYNPQEARKMYQEVLGFSLRKES
;
A
#
# COMPACT_ATOMS: atom_id res chain seq x y z
N MET A 1 -13.47 -12.83 33.06
CA MET A 1 -13.11 -14.06 32.30
C MET A 1 -11.60 -14.31 32.22
N LEU A 2 -10.77 -13.28 32.00
CA LEU A 2 -9.30 -13.37 31.97
C LEU A 2 -8.60 -14.01 33.20
N PRO A 3 -9.02 -13.72 34.46
CA PRO A 3 -8.30 -14.21 35.65
C PRO A 3 -8.35 -15.73 35.83
N GLN A 4 -9.45 -16.36 35.40
CA GLN A 4 -9.65 -17.81 35.53
C GLN A 4 -8.89 -18.60 34.45
N ILE A 5 -8.67 -18.00 33.28
CA ILE A 5 -7.90 -18.59 32.17
C ILE A 5 -6.40 -18.61 32.52
N LEU A 6 -5.89 -17.52 33.11
CA LEU A 6 -4.49 -17.41 33.56
C LEU A 6 -4.16 -18.39 34.71
N ALA A 7 -5.12 -18.64 35.61
CA ALA A 7 -4.95 -19.62 36.68
C ALA A 7 -4.84 -21.07 36.15
N LYS A 8 -5.60 -21.41 35.09
CA LYS A 8 -5.51 -22.73 34.45
C LYS A 8 -4.21 -22.94 33.65
N LEU A 9 -3.68 -21.90 33.01
CA LEU A 9 -2.42 -21.98 32.25
C LEU A 9 -1.17 -22.14 33.14
N LYS A 10 -1.18 -21.58 34.36
CA LYS A 10 -0.13 -21.79 35.37
C LYS A 10 0.01 -23.24 35.83
N ALA A 11 -1.07 -24.02 35.80
CA ALA A 11 -1.06 -25.41 36.24
C ALA A 11 -0.48 -26.38 35.18
N TYR A 12 -0.41 -25.96 33.90
CA TYR A 12 -0.05 -26.82 32.77
C TYR A 12 1.34 -26.56 32.16
N THR A 13 2.01 -25.48 32.55
CA THR A 13 3.28 -25.07 31.93
C THR A 13 4.39 -24.93 32.97
N GLY A 14 5.52 -25.60 32.73
CA GLY A 14 6.69 -25.51 33.62
C GLY A 14 7.22 -24.08 33.73
N LYS A 15 7.81 -23.73 34.89
CA LYS A 15 8.27 -22.37 35.28
C LYS A 15 8.91 -21.55 34.15
N SER A 16 9.77 -22.17 33.34
CA SER A 16 10.47 -21.52 32.22
C SER A 16 9.55 -20.97 31.11
N THR A 17 8.40 -21.60 30.88
CA THR A 17 7.43 -21.18 29.86
C THR A 17 6.53 -20.05 30.35
N PHE A 18 6.22 -20.06 31.66
CA PHE A 18 5.43 -19.01 32.30
C PHE A 18 6.21 -17.69 32.39
N GLU A 19 7.53 -17.73 32.61
CA GLU A 19 8.40 -16.55 32.56
C GLU A 19 8.43 -15.91 31.17
N LYS A 20 8.50 -16.72 30.10
CA LYS A 20 8.42 -16.23 28.71
C LYS A 20 7.07 -15.62 28.35
N LEU A 21 5.97 -16.15 28.88
CA LEU A 21 4.63 -15.56 28.72
C LEU A 21 4.46 -14.25 29.49
N ASN A 22 5.12 -14.12 30.66
CA ASN A 22 5.07 -12.91 31.45
C ASN A 22 5.86 -11.76 30.80
N ASP A 23 6.92 -12.08 30.04
CA ASP A 23 7.63 -11.09 29.21
C ASP A 23 6.80 -10.58 28.02
N LEU A 24 5.87 -11.39 27.49
CA LEU A 24 4.93 -10.99 26.43
C LEU A 24 3.75 -10.13 26.93
N VAL A 25 3.52 -10.09 28.25
CA VAL A 25 2.41 -9.34 28.89
C VAL A 25 2.92 -8.18 29.76
N LYS A 26 4.24 -7.92 29.78
CA LYS A 26 4.76 -6.68 30.38
C LYS A 26 4.12 -5.50 29.65
N PRO A 27 3.48 -4.55 30.38
CA PRO A 27 3.09 -3.30 29.76
C PRO A 27 4.35 -2.70 29.13
N GLN A 28 4.29 -2.46 27.82
CA GLN A 28 5.36 -1.76 27.13
C GLN A 28 5.63 -0.45 27.87
N PRO A 29 6.90 -0.01 27.97
CA PRO A 29 7.23 1.21 28.66
C PRO A 29 6.35 2.34 28.14
N ALA A 30 5.75 3.10 29.05
CA ALA A 30 4.95 4.26 28.70
C ALA A 30 5.79 5.17 27.80
N VAL A 31 5.34 5.33 26.55
CA VAL A 31 5.89 6.27 25.59
C VAL A 31 5.90 7.64 26.26
N LYS A 32 7.11 8.19 26.49
CA LYS A 32 7.25 9.54 27.03
C LYS A 32 6.68 10.50 26.00
N ALA A 33 5.91 11.49 26.45
CA ALA A 33 5.24 12.46 25.60
C ALA A 33 6.20 13.06 24.55
N GLU A 34 6.00 12.59 23.33
CA GLU A 34 6.70 12.90 22.08
C GLU A 34 6.39 14.32 21.58
N ASP A 35 7.25 14.82 20.70
CA ASP A 35 7.18 16.14 20.07
C ASP A 35 5.82 16.38 19.38
N ALA A 36 5.44 17.65 19.19
CA ALA A 36 4.13 18.02 18.64
C ALA A 36 3.87 17.41 17.23
N ASP A 37 4.94 17.17 16.47
CA ASP A 37 4.90 16.60 15.12
C ASP A 37 4.54 15.10 15.14
N ASP A 38 5.06 14.34 16.12
CA ASP A 38 4.73 12.91 16.29
C ASP A 38 3.23 12.74 16.57
N LYS A 39 2.64 13.60 17.41
CA LYS A 39 1.20 13.56 17.72
C LYS A 39 0.32 13.84 16.50
N GLU A 40 0.74 14.75 15.63
CA GLU A 40 0.00 15.08 14.42
C GLU A 40 0.05 13.91 13.42
N LEU A 41 1.23 13.34 13.18
CA LEU A 41 1.38 12.22 12.27
C LEU A 41 0.60 11.00 12.74
N TRP A 42 0.66 10.68 14.03
CA TRP A 42 -0.16 9.61 14.62
C TRP A 42 -1.66 9.86 14.46
N LYS A 43 -2.11 11.11 14.58
CA LYS A 43 -3.51 11.46 14.33
C LYS A 43 -3.88 11.24 12.85
N MET A 44 -3.07 11.74 11.92
CA MET A 44 -3.29 11.54 10.49
C MET A 44 -3.36 10.05 10.15
N LEU A 45 -2.41 9.26 10.66
CA LEU A 45 -2.40 7.82 10.47
C LEU A 45 -3.70 7.18 10.97
N THR A 46 -4.10 7.49 12.21
CA THR A 46 -5.28 6.90 12.84
C THR A 46 -6.56 7.23 12.07
N ASP A 47 -6.69 8.46 11.58
CA ASP A 47 -7.86 8.90 10.81
C ASP A 47 -7.91 8.25 9.42
N LEU A 48 -6.76 7.91 8.85
CA LEU A 48 -6.65 7.33 7.51
C LEU A 48 -6.71 5.80 7.46
N LEU A 49 -6.37 5.11 8.55
CA LEU A 49 -6.46 3.65 8.66
C LEU A 49 -7.84 3.07 8.25
N PRO A 50 -8.99 3.64 8.67
CA PRO A 50 -10.30 3.10 8.32
C PRO A 50 -10.79 3.48 6.91
N ILE A 51 -10.04 4.30 6.17
CA ILE A 51 -10.49 4.81 4.87
C ILE A 51 -10.53 3.68 3.84
N SER A 52 -11.69 3.50 3.21
CA SER A 52 -11.93 2.43 2.23
C SER A 52 -11.06 2.55 0.97
N ASP A 53 -10.75 1.41 0.35
CA ASP A 53 -9.98 1.36 -0.90
C ASP A 53 -10.68 2.13 -2.03
N ASN A 54 -12.00 2.23 -2.01
CA ASN A 54 -12.76 3.05 -2.96
C ASN A 54 -12.40 4.54 -2.87
N VAL A 55 -12.20 5.07 -1.66
CA VAL A 55 -11.77 6.47 -1.45
C VAL A 55 -10.33 6.65 -1.91
N TRP A 56 -9.45 5.68 -1.66
CA TRP A 56 -8.09 5.70 -2.19
C TRP A 56 -8.04 5.64 -3.72
N GLY A 57 -8.96 4.89 -4.35
CA GLY A 57 -9.13 4.88 -5.80
C GLY A 57 -9.52 6.25 -6.34
N GLU A 58 -10.46 6.95 -5.68
CA GLU A 58 -10.82 8.33 -6.03
C GLU A 58 -9.62 9.28 -5.99
N VAL A 59 -8.77 9.13 -4.95
CA VAL A 59 -7.53 9.89 -4.81
C VAL A 59 -6.53 9.53 -5.93
N ALA A 60 -6.40 8.27 -6.31
CA ALA A 60 -5.57 7.87 -7.45
C ALA A 60 -6.02 8.54 -8.76
N PHE A 61 -7.33 8.67 -8.98
CA PHE A 61 -7.89 9.38 -10.13
C PHE A 61 -7.61 10.89 -10.13
N THR A 62 -7.26 11.52 -9.00
CA THR A 62 -6.87 12.94 -9.04
C THR A 62 -5.55 13.16 -9.78
N LYS A 63 -4.70 12.13 -9.82
CA LYS A 63 -3.42 12.10 -10.57
C LYS A 63 -3.60 11.68 -12.04
N GLU A 64 -4.79 11.22 -12.44
CA GLU A 64 -5.08 10.79 -13.81
C GLU A 64 -5.22 11.98 -14.77
N LEU A 65 -4.48 11.95 -15.89
CA LEU A 65 -4.49 13.00 -16.90
C LEU A 65 -5.86 13.11 -17.59
N LEU A 66 -6.52 11.97 -17.77
CA LEU A 66 -7.79 11.87 -18.47
C LEU A 66 -9.01 12.01 -17.56
N LYS A 67 -8.84 12.34 -16.28
CA LYS A 67 -9.91 12.39 -15.27
C LYS A 67 -11.15 13.20 -15.67
N LYS A 68 -10.98 14.28 -16.44
CA LYS A 68 -12.10 15.12 -16.91
C LYS A 68 -12.98 14.45 -17.98
N LYS A 69 -12.49 13.38 -18.62
CA LYS A 69 -13.19 12.62 -19.66
C LYS A 69 -13.90 11.38 -19.12
N ILE A 70 -13.70 11.05 -17.85
CA ILE A 70 -14.27 9.87 -17.20
C ILE A 70 -15.41 10.35 -16.32
N SER A 71 -16.64 9.85 -16.57
CA SER A 71 -17.79 10.21 -15.75
C SER A 71 -17.64 9.66 -14.32
N PRO A 72 -18.30 10.27 -13.32
CA PRO A 72 -18.27 9.76 -11.95
C PRO A 72 -18.69 8.28 -11.84
N ASP A 73 -19.74 7.87 -12.55
CA ASP A 73 -20.24 6.49 -12.51
C ASP A 73 -19.24 5.51 -13.13
N LEU A 74 -18.67 5.84 -14.29
CA LEU A 74 -17.66 5.02 -14.96
C LEU A 74 -16.40 4.91 -14.10
N LYS A 75 -15.98 6.00 -13.45
CA LYS A 75 -14.85 6.00 -12.53
C LYS A 75 -15.10 5.08 -11.34
N ALA A 76 -16.29 5.13 -10.72
CA ALA A 76 -16.63 4.25 -9.60
C ALA A 76 -16.58 2.77 -10.02
N GLU A 77 -17.14 2.44 -11.20
CA GLU A 77 -17.06 1.10 -11.78
C GLU A 77 -15.61 0.67 -12.03
N MET A 78 -14.81 1.57 -12.60
CA MET A 78 -13.39 1.34 -12.89
C MET A 78 -12.57 1.05 -11.64
N ILE A 79 -12.80 1.77 -10.55
CA ILE A 79 -12.14 1.55 -9.26
C ILE A 79 -12.45 0.14 -8.75
N VAL A 80 -13.73 -0.26 -8.74
CA VAL A 80 -14.14 -1.59 -8.26
C VAL A 80 -13.48 -2.69 -9.09
N LYS A 81 -13.50 -2.56 -10.42
CA LYS A 81 -12.90 -3.54 -11.33
C LYS A 81 -11.38 -3.63 -11.19
N ALA A 82 -10.69 -2.49 -11.05
CA ALA A 82 -9.25 -2.46 -10.85
C ALA A 82 -8.85 -3.10 -9.51
N THR A 83 -9.55 -2.78 -8.43
CA THR A 83 -9.34 -3.41 -7.11
C THR A 83 -9.53 -4.93 -7.20
N ALA A 84 -10.63 -5.39 -7.79
CA ALA A 84 -10.89 -6.82 -7.97
C ALA A 84 -9.83 -7.51 -8.82
N ALA A 85 -9.31 -6.85 -9.87
CA ALA A 85 -8.23 -7.38 -10.69
C ALA A 85 -6.92 -7.56 -9.90
N GLY A 86 -6.56 -6.57 -9.06
CA GLY A 86 -5.40 -6.66 -8.16
C GLY A 86 -5.55 -7.79 -7.13
N GLU A 87 -6.73 -7.92 -6.53
CA GLU A 87 -7.02 -8.99 -5.56
C GLU A 87 -6.98 -10.38 -6.20
N PHE A 88 -7.51 -10.52 -7.42
CA PHE A 88 -7.47 -11.78 -8.15
C PHE A 88 -6.04 -12.18 -8.55
N MET A 89 -5.23 -11.21 -8.96
CA MET A 89 -3.81 -11.45 -9.25
C MET A 89 -3.05 -11.89 -7.98
N ALA A 90 -3.39 -11.33 -6.82
CA ALA A 90 -2.81 -11.74 -5.55
C ALA A 90 -3.18 -13.19 -5.20
N GLU A 91 -4.44 -13.60 -5.40
CA GLU A 91 -4.87 -15.00 -5.20
C GLU A 91 -4.12 -15.97 -6.11
N LYS A 92 -3.99 -15.64 -7.41
CA LYS A 92 -3.18 -16.42 -8.35
C LYS A 92 -1.74 -16.53 -7.88
N CYS A 93 -1.14 -15.43 -7.45
CA CYS A 93 0.24 -15.37 -6.99
C CYS A 93 0.45 -16.24 -5.73
N GLN A 94 -0.45 -16.13 -4.74
CA GLN A 94 -0.42 -16.96 -3.53
C GLN A 94 -0.61 -18.45 -3.84
N ALA A 95 -1.46 -18.79 -4.81
CA ALA A 95 -1.63 -20.17 -5.25
C ALA A 95 -0.39 -20.73 -5.97
N LYS A 96 0.30 -19.90 -6.77
CA LYS A 96 1.55 -20.27 -7.47
C LYS A 96 2.73 -20.41 -6.51
N TYR A 97 2.81 -19.57 -5.48
CA TYR A 97 3.92 -19.52 -4.51
C TYR A 97 3.44 -19.66 -3.07
N PRO A 98 2.93 -20.84 -2.68
CA PRO A 98 2.48 -21.04 -1.31
C PRO A 98 3.67 -20.94 -0.34
N ASN A 99 3.50 -20.18 0.74
CA ASN A 99 4.45 -20.01 1.83
C ASN A 99 5.75 -19.26 1.50
N LEU A 100 5.87 -18.64 0.31
CA LEU A 100 7.00 -17.76 0.03
C LEU A 100 6.70 -16.33 0.52
N SER A 101 7.72 -15.68 1.07
CA SER A 101 7.69 -14.24 1.30
C SER A 101 7.70 -13.47 -0.02
N ILE A 102 7.28 -12.21 -0.01
CA ILE A 102 7.28 -11.36 -1.20
C ILE A 102 8.66 -11.27 -1.85
N GLU A 103 9.73 -11.16 -1.06
CA GLU A 103 11.09 -11.09 -1.59
C GLU A 103 11.52 -12.41 -2.26
N GLU A 104 11.08 -13.56 -1.73
CA GLU A 104 11.30 -14.87 -2.34
C GLU A 104 10.49 -15.03 -3.63
N ILE A 105 9.25 -14.53 -3.68
CA ILE A 105 8.43 -14.52 -4.91
C ILE A 105 9.09 -13.67 -5.99
N VAL A 106 9.58 -12.47 -5.65
CA VAL A 106 10.31 -11.60 -6.59
C VAL A 106 11.48 -12.36 -7.21
N LYS A 107 12.28 -13.06 -6.41
CA LYS A 107 13.40 -13.88 -6.91
C LYS A 107 12.91 -15.06 -7.76
N ALA A 108 11.81 -15.70 -7.36
CA ALA A 108 11.24 -16.85 -8.07
C ALA A 108 10.60 -16.47 -9.43
N GLU A 109 10.14 -15.24 -9.60
CA GLU A 109 9.72 -14.66 -10.89
C GLU A 109 10.92 -14.20 -11.74
N GLY A 110 12.16 -14.43 -11.29
CA GLY A 110 13.37 -14.09 -12.03
C GLY A 110 13.75 -12.61 -11.99
N LEU A 111 13.15 -11.83 -11.07
CA LEU A 111 13.42 -10.40 -10.96
C LEU A 111 14.77 -10.15 -10.26
N VAL A 112 15.54 -9.22 -10.82
CA VAL A 112 16.77 -8.67 -10.25
C VAL A 112 16.40 -7.58 -9.24
N LEU A 113 16.59 -7.87 -7.96
CA LEU A 113 16.36 -6.93 -6.87
C LEU A 113 17.64 -6.16 -6.51
N THR A 114 17.58 -4.83 -6.64
CA THR A 114 18.69 -3.91 -6.33
C THR A 114 18.26 -2.86 -5.31
N TYR A 115 19.23 -2.31 -4.58
CA TYR A 115 18.97 -1.30 -3.55
C TYR A 115 19.83 -0.07 -3.77
N HIS A 116 19.21 1.10 -3.70
CA HIS A 116 19.86 2.39 -3.87
C HIS A 116 19.56 3.30 -2.67
N ALA A 117 20.47 4.23 -2.39
CA ALA A 117 20.23 5.28 -1.40
C ALA A 117 19.39 6.41 -2.00
N GLU A 118 19.60 6.74 -3.27
CA GLU A 118 18.94 7.84 -3.96
C GLU A 118 17.46 7.56 -4.23
N GLU A 119 16.65 8.60 -4.18
CA GLU A 119 15.21 8.50 -3.93
C GLU A 119 14.37 9.24 -4.97
N LYS A 120 15.03 10.08 -5.79
CA LYS A 120 14.37 11.10 -6.60
C LYS A 120 14.54 10.85 -8.07
N ILE A 121 13.41 10.78 -8.78
CA ILE A 121 13.33 10.99 -10.22
C ILE A 121 12.51 12.26 -10.42
N GLY A 122 13.19 13.36 -10.77
CA GLY A 122 12.59 14.70 -10.80
C GLY A 122 12.17 15.16 -9.40
N GLU A 123 10.91 15.56 -9.24
CA GLU A 123 10.34 16.02 -7.96
C GLU A 123 9.70 14.90 -7.11
N ARG A 124 9.64 13.66 -7.63
CA ARG A 124 8.96 12.55 -6.96
C ARG A 124 9.95 11.72 -6.13
N ILE A 125 9.59 11.48 -4.87
CA ILE A 125 10.25 10.51 -3.99
C ILE A 125 9.62 9.14 -4.28
N LEU A 126 10.43 8.14 -4.59
CA LEU A 126 10.00 6.78 -4.89
C LEU A 126 10.45 5.83 -3.77
N PHE A 127 9.60 4.91 -3.35
CA PHE A 127 10.01 3.81 -2.48
C PHE A 127 10.71 2.70 -3.25
N ALA A 128 10.19 2.39 -4.43
CA ALA A 128 10.80 1.46 -5.36
C ALA A 128 10.36 1.79 -6.79
N MET A 129 10.93 1.08 -7.74
CA MET A 129 10.58 1.16 -9.14
C MET A 129 10.84 -0.17 -9.83
N TYR A 130 9.82 -0.72 -10.45
CA TYR A 130 9.95 -1.76 -11.46
C TYR A 130 10.34 -1.13 -12.81
N THR A 131 11.39 -1.69 -13.42
CA THR A 131 11.81 -1.39 -14.78
C THR A 131 11.72 -2.69 -15.59
N PRO A 132 10.79 -2.79 -16.55
CA PRO A 132 10.73 -3.93 -17.45
C PRO A 132 12.07 -4.19 -18.14
N PRO A 133 12.42 -5.46 -18.41
CA PRO A 133 11.57 -6.63 -18.20
C PRO A 133 11.67 -7.26 -16.79
N ASP A 134 12.73 -6.98 -16.03
CA ASP A 134 13.13 -7.87 -14.93
C ASP A 134 13.74 -7.18 -13.70
N LYS A 135 13.71 -5.85 -13.59
CA LYS A 135 14.45 -5.15 -12.52
C LYS A 135 13.54 -4.45 -11.54
N ILE A 136 13.74 -4.69 -10.24
CA ILE A 136 13.18 -3.84 -9.16
C ILE A 136 14.32 -3.12 -8.45
N VAL A 137 14.18 -1.80 -8.31
CA VAL A 137 15.07 -0.95 -7.54
C VAL A 137 14.34 -0.48 -6.29
N VAL A 138 14.84 -0.79 -5.10
CA VAL A 138 14.29 -0.30 -3.83
C VAL A 138 15.14 0.83 -3.28
N MET A 139 14.49 1.94 -2.91
CA MET A 139 15.15 3.10 -2.31
C MET A 139 15.15 2.96 -0.79
N LYS A 140 16.34 2.93 -0.19
CA LYS A 140 16.50 2.66 1.25
C LYS A 140 16.06 3.84 2.12
N ASN A 141 16.43 5.07 1.73
CA ASN A 141 16.20 6.24 2.56
C ASN A 141 14.71 6.53 2.83
N PRO A 142 13.79 6.46 1.84
CA PRO A 142 12.36 6.66 2.10
C PRO A 142 11.79 5.69 3.13
N ILE A 143 12.25 4.43 3.10
CA ILE A 143 11.83 3.42 4.08
C ILE A 143 12.37 3.76 5.48
N MET A 144 13.65 4.14 5.57
CA MET A 144 14.27 4.54 6.84
C MET A 144 13.62 5.78 7.44
N GLU A 145 13.25 6.77 6.62
CA GLU A 145 12.58 7.98 7.11
C GLU A 145 11.17 7.69 7.66
N ILE A 146 10.42 6.73 7.08
CA ILE A 146 9.17 6.26 7.71
C ILE A 146 9.45 5.60 9.06
N VAL A 147 10.42 4.69 9.13
CA VAL A 147 10.75 3.99 10.39
C VAL A 147 11.18 4.99 11.46
N LYS A 148 11.93 6.03 11.08
CA LYS A 148 12.35 7.08 11.98
C LYS A 148 11.19 7.97 12.42
N ALA A 149 10.29 8.34 11.51
CA ALA A 149 9.11 9.14 11.83
C ALA A 149 8.06 8.37 12.65
N MET A 150 8.00 7.04 12.50
CA MET A 150 7.03 6.18 13.19
C MET A 150 7.66 4.86 13.68
N PRO A 151 8.56 4.88 14.68
CA PRO A 151 9.39 3.73 15.08
C PRO A 151 8.59 2.54 15.65
N HIS A 152 7.33 2.76 16.01
CA HIS A 152 6.46 1.74 16.61
C HIS A 152 5.29 1.32 15.72
N TRP A 153 5.17 1.86 14.50
CA TRP A 153 4.07 1.52 13.60
C TRP A 153 4.36 0.29 12.75
N LYS A 154 5.44 0.34 11.95
CA LYS A 154 5.85 -0.72 11.03
C LYS A 154 7.36 -0.85 10.99
N SER A 155 7.85 -2.08 10.95
CA SER A 155 9.27 -2.35 10.76
C SER A 155 9.71 -2.08 9.32
N GLU A 156 11.01 -1.87 9.13
CA GLU A 156 11.63 -1.72 7.80
C GLU A 156 11.24 -2.88 6.86
N ASN A 157 11.25 -4.12 7.37
CA ASN A 157 10.90 -5.30 6.59
C ASN A 157 9.43 -5.32 6.16
N GLU A 158 8.51 -4.86 7.01
CA GLU A 158 7.09 -4.75 6.64
C GLU A 158 6.89 -3.69 5.56
N ILE A 159 7.48 -2.50 5.71
CA ILE A 159 7.37 -1.43 4.69
C ILE A 159 7.97 -1.92 3.37
N LYS A 160 9.14 -2.57 3.42
CA LYS A 160 9.78 -3.17 2.24
C LYS A 160 8.88 -4.21 1.57
N ALA A 161 8.21 -5.08 2.32
CA ALA A 161 7.32 -6.09 1.76
C ALA A 161 6.09 -5.47 1.08
N ILE A 162 5.55 -4.38 1.62
CA ILE A 162 4.45 -3.62 1.03
C ILE A 162 4.86 -3.02 -0.32
N VAL A 163 6.00 -2.33 -0.34
CA VAL A 163 6.55 -1.69 -1.54
C VAL A 163 6.93 -2.73 -2.60
N LEU A 164 7.59 -3.82 -2.21
CA LEU A 164 7.95 -4.90 -3.12
C LEU A 164 6.74 -5.57 -3.75
N ALA A 165 5.67 -5.78 -3.00
CA ALA A 165 4.46 -6.38 -3.55
C ALA A 165 3.80 -5.45 -4.59
N HIS A 166 3.86 -4.14 -4.40
CA HIS A 166 3.40 -3.17 -5.39
C HIS A 166 4.18 -3.30 -6.70
N GLU A 167 5.51 -3.32 -6.65
CA GLU A 167 6.34 -3.46 -7.86
C GLU A 167 6.23 -4.84 -8.51
N LEU A 168 6.06 -5.90 -7.70
CA LEU A 168 5.79 -7.25 -8.20
C LEU A 168 4.50 -7.29 -9.02
N TYR A 169 3.45 -6.58 -8.59
CA TYR A 169 2.23 -6.48 -9.38
C TYR A 169 2.50 -5.94 -10.78
N HIS A 170 3.27 -4.86 -10.92
CA HIS A 170 3.58 -4.26 -12.22
C HIS A 170 4.32 -5.23 -13.14
N HIS A 171 5.19 -6.08 -12.58
CA HIS A 171 5.83 -7.16 -13.34
C HIS A 171 4.81 -8.21 -13.84
N LEU A 172 3.94 -8.69 -12.96
CA LEU A 172 2.92 -9.69 -13.31
C LEU A 172 1.90 -9.13 -14.32
N GLU A 173 1.51 -7.87 -14.16
CA GLU A 173 0.61 -7.15 -15.07
C GLU A 173 1.22 -7.04 -16.48
N CYS A 174 2.51 -6.68 -16.58
CA CYS A 174 3.22 -6.65 -17.87
C CYS A 174 3.25 -8.01 -18.57
N SER A 175 3.23 -9.10 -17.79
CA SER A 175 3.28 -10.47 -18.30
C SER A 175 1.90 -11.04 -18.67
N GLU A 176 0.80 -10.38 -18.25
CA GLU A 176 -0.58 -10.74 -18.62
C GLU A 176 -1.31 -9.55 -19.29
N PRO A 177 -1.11 -9.31 -20.60
CA PRO A 177 -1.75 -8.19 -21.31
C PRO A 177 -3.29 -8.22 -21.34
N SER A 178 -3.90 -9.38 -21.04
CA SER A 178 -5.36 -9.54 -20.95
C SER A 178 -5.95 -9.10 -19.61
N THR A 179 -5.13 -8.60 -18.68
CA THR A 179 -5.62 -8.05 -17.41
C THR A 179 -6.53 -6.84 -17.66
N TYR A 180 -7.52 -6.65 -16.79
CA TYR A 180 -8.46 -5.53 -16.90
C TYR A 180 -7.75 -4.17 -17.00
N THR A 181 -6.73 -3.96 -16.18
CA THR A 181 -5.96 -2.71 -16.11
C THR A 181 -5.17 -2.39 -17.39
N GLN A 182 -4.74 -3.41 -18.14
CA GLN A 182 -4.05 -3.26 -19.43
C GLN A 182 -5.02 -3.18 -20.62
N SER A 183 -6.15 -3.88 -20.53
CA SER A 183 -7.15 -3.99 -21.59
C SER A 183 -8.19 -2.87 -21.59
N GLU A 184 -8.47 -2.25 -20.44
CA GLU A 184 -9.45 -1.18 -20.33
C GLU A 184 -8.91 0.10 -20.98
N GLN A 185 -9.69 0.61 -21.93
CA GLN A 185 -9.37 1.83 -22.65
C GLN A 185 -10.59 2.74 -22.69
N ILE A 186 -10.38 4.02 -22.41
CA ILE A 186 -11.42 5.01 -22.61
C ILE A 186 -11.35 5.57 -24.03
N VAL A 187 -12.51 5.80 -24.63
CA VAL A 187 -12.60 6.48 -25.92
C VAL A 187 -12.42 7.99 -25.70
N LEU A 188 -11.37 8.56 -26.28
CA LEU A 188 -11.04 9.97 -26.18
C LEU A 188 -11.86 10.85 -27.12
N TRP A 189 -12.15 10.34 -28.32
CA TRP A 189 -12.97 10.95 -29.36
C TRP A 189 -13.30 9.90 -30.44
N LYS A 190 -14.40 10.12 -31.16
CA LYS A 190 -14.87 9.26 -32.25
C LYS A 190 -14.99 10.05 -33.55
N LEU A 191 -14.50 9.46 -34.63
CA LEU A 191 -14.80 9.79 -36.02
C LEU A 191 -15.60 8.61 -36.63
N PRO A 192 -16.31 8.80 -37.75
CA PRO A 192 -17.26 7.81 -38.29
C PRO A 192 -16.68 6.40 -38.53
N PHE A 193 -15.36 6.26 -38.64
CA PHE A 193 -14.66 4.97 -38.83
C PHE A 193 -13.44 4.80 -37.93
N TYR A 194 -13.26 5.65 -36.93
CA TYR A 194 -12.08 5.62 -36.07
C TYR A 194 -12.38 6.09 -34.66
N GLU A 195 -11.88 5.37 -33.67
CA GLU A 195 -11.94 5.77 -32.26
C GLU A 195 -10.52 5.94 -31.74
N SER A 196 -10.22 7.09 -31.15
CA SER A 196 -8.99 7.26 -30.38
C SER A 196 -9.21 6.74 -28.98
N LYS A 197 -8.33 5.84 -28.52
CA LYS A 197 -8.42 5.16 -27.24
C LYS A 197 -7.15 5.39 -26.43
N SER A 198 -7.27 5.46 -25.11
CA SER A 198 -6.12 5.54 -24.20
C SER A 198 -6.34 4.65 -23.00
N GLN A 199 -5.25 4.05 -22.51
CA GLN A 199 -5.23 3.40 -21.21
C GLN A 199 -5.41 4.44 -20.10
N VAL A 200 -5.95 3.99 -18.96
CA VAL A 200 -6.13 4.80 -17.76
C VAL A 200 -5.11 4.33 -16.74
N ARG A 201 -4.03 5.10 -16.55
CA ARG A 201 -2.88 4.70 -15.72
C ARG A 201 -3.29 4.48 -14.27
N ALA A 202 -4.27 5.24 -13.78
CA ALA A 202 -4.78 5.07 -12.41
C ALA A 202 -5.28 3.64 -12.11
N LEU A 203 -5.73 2.87 -13.12
CA LEU A 203 -6.23 1.51 -12.90
C LEU A 203 -5.11 0.55 -12.46
N SER A 204 -3.95 0.63 -13.11
CA SER A 204 -2.77 -0.17 -12.77
C SER A 204 -2.30 0.15 -11.35
N GLU A 205 -2.26 1.43 -10.97
CA GLU A 205 -1.90 1.85 -9.61
C GLU A 205 -2.92 1.35 -8.56
N ILE A 206 -4.22 1.45 -8.83
CA ILE A 206 -5.28 0.95 -7.92
C ILE A 206 -5.14 -0.55 -7.71
N ALA A 207 -4.94 -1.30 -8.79
CA ALA A 207 -4.77 -2.75 -8.71
C ALA A 207 -3.47 -3.14 -8.00
N ALA A 208 -2.38 -2.40 -8.20
CA ALA A 208 -1.12 -2.61 -7.46
C ALA A 208 -1.29 -2.40 -5.95
N MET A 209 -2.06 -1.39 -5.54
CA MET A 209 -2.38 -1.16 -4.12
C MET A 209 -3.22 -2.30 -3.55
N ALA A 210 -4.25 -2.76 -4.27
CA ALA A 210 -5.09 -3.87 -3.85
C ALA A 210 -4.30 -5.20 -3.76
N PHE A 211 -3.44 -5.46 -4.74
CA PHE A 211 -2.53 -6.61 -4.74
C PHE A 211 -1.60 -6.57 -3.53
N SER A 212 -0.91 -5.44 -3.31
CA SER A 212 0.02 -5.29 -2.19
C SER A 212 -0.67 -5.43 -0.83
N LYS A 213 -1.87 -4.84 -0.68
CA LYS A 213 -2.73 -5.00 0.50
C LYS A 213 -3.01 -6.47 0.80
N LYS A 214 -3.46 -7.23 -0.20
CA LYS A 214 -3.86 -8.62 -0.06
C LYS A 214 -2.67 -9.55 0.19
N MET A 215 -1.58 -9.37 -0.56
CA MET A 215 -0.35 -10.15 -0.42
C MET A 215 0.27 -10.00 0.98
N ASN A 216 0.17 -8.82 1.60
CA ASN A 216 0.70 -8.53 2.92
C ASN A 216 -0.33 -8.67 4.06
N GLY A 217 -1.58 -9.02 3.77
CA GLY A 217 -2.65 -9.16 4.77
C GLY A 217 -2.96 -7.86 5.53
N LEU A 218 -2.88 -6.71 4.86
CA LEU A 218 -3.07 -5.41 5.50
C LEU A 218 -4.56 -5.08 5.68
N ALA A 219 -4.88 -4.44 6.81
CA ALA A 219 -6.21 -3.90 7.07
C ALA A 219 -6.44 -2.51 6.43
N PHE A 220 -5.41 -1.89 5.87
CA PHE A 220 -5.43 -0.53 5.32
C PHE A 220 -4.83 -0.51 3.91
N SER A 221 -5.10 0.56 3.14
CA SER A 221 -4.53 0.74 1.81
C SER A 221 -3.05 1.11 1.87
N PRO A 222 -2.16 0.43 1.11
CA PRO A 222 -0.75 0.79 1.00
C PRO A 222 -0.48 2.24 0.60
N ALA A 223 -1.43 2.91 -0.09
CA ALA A 223 -1.34 4.33 -0.46
C ALA A 223 -1.16 5.26 0.76
N LEU A 224 -1.50 4.81 1.96
CA LEU A 224 -1.23 5.51 3.21
C LEU A 224 0.27 5.79 3.43
N LEU A 225 1.15 4.90 2.95
CA LEU A 225 2.60 5.08 3.09
C LEU A 225 3.09 6.35 2.41
N ASP A 226 2.47 6.78 1.30
CA ASP A 226 2.82 8.03 0.65
C ASP A 226 2.65 9.21 1.61
N ILE A 227 1.56 9.28 2.38
CA ILE A 227 1.32 10.40 3.30
C ILE A 227 2.33 10.41 4.44
N VAL A 228 2.65 9.24 4.99
CA VAL A 228 3.65 9.12 6.06
C VAL A 228 5.04 9.50 5.55
N LEU A 229 5.39 9.07 4.34
CA LEU A 229 6.62 9.47 3.69
C LEU A 229 6.66 10.98 3.44
N PHE A 230 5.63 11.55 2.81
CA PHE A 230 5.58 12.98 2.57
C PHE A 230 5.65 13.76 3.87
N TYR A 231 5.13 13.25 4.99
CA TYR A 231 5.27 13.93 6.28
C TYR A 231 6.74 14.04 6.70
N ALA A 232 7.53 12.98 6.51
CA ALA A 232 8.95 12.98 6.87
C ALA A 232 9.79 14.00 6.04
N TYR A 233 9.40 14.27 4.78
CA TYR A 233 10.16 15.17 3.89
C TYR A 233 9.56 16.58 3.76
N ASN A 234 8.23 16.67 3.80
CA ASN A 234 7.46 17.89 3.61
C ASN A 234 6.09 17.80 4.32
N PRO A 235 6.03 18.11 5.62
CA PRO A 235 4.79 18.06 6.40
C PRO A 235 3.63 18.88 5.82
N GLN A 236 3.92 19.97 5.09
CA GLN A 236 2.88 20.81 4.49
C GLN A 236 2.19 20.11 3.33
N GLU A 237 2.94 19.43 2.46
CA GLU A 237 2.36 18.61 1.38
C GLU A 237 1.63 17.40 1.94
N ALA A 238 2.15 16.75 2.98
CA ALA A 238 1.46 15.67 3.67
C ALA A 238 0.10 16.09 4.22
N ARG A 239 0.02 17.28 4.84
CA ARG A 239 -1.26 17.86 5.31
C ARG A 239 -2.24 18.07 4.16
N LYS A 240 -1.78 18.55 2.99
CA LYS A 240 -2.65 18.73 1.81
C LYS A 240 -3.20 17.40 1.33
N MET A 241 -2.35 16.38 1.21
CA MET A 241 -2.76 15.02 0.83
C MET A 241 -3.76 14.43 1.82
N TYR A 242 -3.48 14.56 3.13
CA TYR A 242 -4.38 14.13 4.19
C TYR A 242 -5.76 14.79 4.10
N GLN A 243 -5.82 16.12 3.92
CA GLN A 243 -7.09 16.84 3.76
C GLN A 243 -7.83 16.44 2.47
N GLU A 244 -7.11 16.16 1.38
CA GLU A 244 -7.71 15.67 0.14
C GLU A 244 -8.43 14.33 0.37
N VAL A 245 -7.76 13.36 1.02
CA VAL A 245 -8.33 12.04 1.33
C VAL A 245 -9.57 12.17 2.21
N LEU A 246 -9.49 12.94 3.29
CA LEU A 246 -10.65 13.17 4.16
C LEU A 246 -11.81 13.84 3.43
N GLY A 247 -11.50 14.80 2.54
CA GLY A 247 -12.51 15.45 1.71
C GLY A 247 -13.26 14.46 0.82
N PHE A 248 -12.59 13.44 0.26
CA PHE A 248 -13.25 12.37 -0.48
C PHE A 248 -14.07 11.44 0.43
N SER A 249 -13.57 11.13 1.61
CA SER A 249 -14.29 10.28 2.57
C SER A 249 -15.62 10.89 2.99
N LEU A 250 -15.63 12.17 3.35
CA LEU A 250 -16.82 12.87 3.82
C LEU A 250 -17.90 13.02 2.74
N ARG A 251 -17.52 13.13 1.47
CA ARG A 251 -18.46 13.24 0.33
C ARG A 251 -19.24 11.95 0.03
N LYS A 252 -18.80 10.80 0.56
CA LYS A 252 -19.52 9.52 0.39
C LYS A 252 -20.50 9.22 1.52
N GLU A 253 -20.39 9.90 2.66
CA GLU A 253 -21.30 9.74 3.80
C GLU A 253 -22.52 10.67 3.71
N SER A 254 -22.51 11.61 2.75
CA SER A 254 -23.56 12.61 2.45
C SER A 254 -24.35 12.26 1.20
#